data_AF-A0AA85JPC6-F1
#
_entry.id   AF-A0AA85JPC6-F1
#
_cell.length_a   1.000
_cell.length_b   1.000
_cell.length_c   1.000
_cell.angle_alpha   90.00
_cell.angle_beta   90.00
_cell.angle_gamma   90.00
#
_symmetry.space_group_name_H-M   'P 1'
#
loop_
_entity.id
_entity.type
_entity.pdbx_description
1 polymer ?
#
loop_
_entity_poly.entity_id
_entity_poly.type
_entity_poly.pdbx_seq_one_letter_code
_entity_poly.pdbx_strand_id
1 'polypeptide(L)'
;MNYQKLHADEIQQLMSNWWTESHNLLISAGVTRKMIVETLNYSRISLREKFSKFVNKLHDFSIPLTIFSAGLGDVIDLVLQNAKLKTDSIEIVANFFHFNDKNEAVEFFEPTIHMCNKNMSTMIKMKRFNDNLSLKLSRPNIILLGDSLYDIHMTDGYELISSSSQPTVIRIGWLNQKSNAEVLQKYSSIYDIVLTEEETFTVPNLLIKWITTQIDE
;
A
#
# COMPACT_ATOMS: atom_id res chain seq x y z
N MET A 1 9.14 -30.89 5.52
CA MET A 1 8.99 -30.31 4.16
C MET A 1 10.26 -29.55 3.85
N ASN A 2 11.05 -30.03 2.88
CA ASN A 2 12.18 -29.27 2.35
C ASN A 2 11.61 -28.12 1.51
N TYR A 3 11.60 -26.91 2.05
CA TYR A 3 11.30 -25.72 1.27
C TYR A 3 12.51 -25.44 0.38
N GLN A 4 12.40 -25.80 -0.90
CA GLN A 4 13.36 -25.37 -1.91
C GLN A 4 13.26 -23.83 -2.00
N LYS A 5 14.40 -23.14 -1.95
CA LYS A 5 14.43 -21.68 -2.00
C LYS A 5 14.10 -21.26 -3.43
N LEU A 6 12.88 -20.75 -3.65
CA LEU A 6 12.41 -20.29 -4.96
C LEU A 6 13.25 -19.09 -5.44
N HIS A 7 13.52 -19.03 -6.74
CA HIS A 7 14.17 -17.89 -7.38
C HIS A 7 13.21 -16.71 -7.57
N ALA A 8 13.74 -15.50 -7.71
CA ALA A 8 12.93 -14.28 -7.82
C ALA A 8 11.93 -14.34 -9.00
N ASP A 9 12.39 -14.80 -10.17
CA ASP A 9 11.55 -14.92 -11.37
C ASP A 9 10.43 -15.95 -11.20
N GLU A 10 10.70 -17.06 -10.50
CA GLU A 10 9.70 -18.07 -10.17
C GLU A 10 8.64 -17.50 -9.23
N ILE A 11 9.05 -16.75 -8.21
CA ILE A 11 8.12 -16.09 -7.29
C ILE A 11 7.24 -15.09 -8.05
N GLN A 12 7.83 -14.31 -8.96
CA GLN A 12 7.08 -13.34 -9.78
C GLN A 12 6.01 -14.03 -10.63
N GLN A 13 6.35 -15.13 -11.32
CA GLN A 13 5.39 -15.89 -12.11
C GLN A 13 4.29 -16.51 -11.25
N LEU A 14 4.65 -17.11 -10.11
CA LEU A 14 3.70 -17.70 -9.18
C LEU A 14 2.72 -16.67 -8.62
N MET A 15 3.21 -15.48 -8.27
CA MET A 15 2.36 -14.38 -7.78
C MET A 15 1.44 -13.86 -8.88
N SER A 16 1.95 -13.71 -10.11
CA SER A 16 1.11 -13.32 -11.26
C SER A 16 -0.02 -14.32 -11.49
N ASN A 17 0.29 -15.62 -11.45
CA ASN A 17 -0.71 -16.67 -11.65
C ASN A 17 -1.74 -16.66 -10.50
N TRP A 18 -1.30 -16.59 -9.25
CA TRP A 18 -2.21 -16.56 -8.10
C TRP A 18 -3.19 -15.38 -8.18
N TRP A 19 -2.70 -14.18 -8.47
CA TRP A 19 -3.57 -13.00 -8.61
C TRP A 19 -4.52 -13.11 -9.79
N THR A 20 -4.05 -13.60 -10.94
CA THR A 20 -4.90 -13.82 -12.13
C THR A 20 -6.04 -14.78 -11.82
N GLU A 21 -5.73 -15.95 -11.24
CA GLU A 21 -6.76 -16.94 -10.88
C GLU A 21 -7.72 -16.40 -9.82
N SER A 22 -7.21 -15.69 -8.81
CA SER A 22 -8.05 -15.08 -7.76
C SER A 22 -9.01 -14.04 -8.32
N HIS A 23 -8.52 -13.18 -9.24
CA HIS A 23 -9.35 -12.20 -9.93
C HIS A 23 -10.42 -12.88 -10.79
N ASN A 24 -10.04 -13.88 -11.60
CA ASN A 24 -10.99 -14.64 -12.44
C ASN A 24 -12.09 -15.30 -11.61
N LEU A 25 -11.76 -15.84 -10.44
CA LEU A 25 -12.74 -16.42 -9.51
C LEU A 25 -13.72 -15.36 -8.99
N LEU A 26 -13.24 -14.18 -8.60
CA LEU A 26 -14.10 -13.09 -8.13
C LEU A 26 -15.06 -12.59 -9.22
N ILE A 27 -14.57 -12.46 -10.46
CA ILE A 27 -15.41 -12.09 -11.61
C ILE A 27 -16.43 -13.19 -11.89
N SER A 28 -16.00 -14.45 -11.95
CA SER A 28 -16.89 -15.60 -12.23
C SER A 28 -17.95 -15.82 -11.15
N ALA A 29 -17.66 -15.42 -9.90
CA ALA A 29 -18.61 -15.44 -8.80
C ALA A 29 -19.68 -14.34 -8.87
N GLY A 30 -19.58 -13.41 -9.82
CA GLY A 30 -20.56 -12.34 -10.01
C GLY A 30 -20.52 -11.28 -8.90
N VAL A 31 -19.32 -10.91 -8.43
CA VAL A 31 -19.16 -9.85 -7.43
C VAL A 31 -19.83 -8.56 -7.92
N THR A 32 -20.65 -7.95 -7.06
CA THR A 32 -21.31 -6.66 -7.35
C THR A 32 -20.81 -5.57 -6.43
N ARG A 33 -20.99 -4.30 -6.81
CA ARG A 33 -20.68 -3.16 -5.93
C ARG A 33 -21.41 -3.26 -4.58
N LYS A 34 -22.65 -3.75 -4.59
CA LYS A 34 -23.45 -3.98 -3.38
C LYS A 34 -22.78 -4.99 -2.45
N MET A 35 -22.29 -6.11 -2.99
CA MET A 35 -21.57 -7.12 -2.19
C MET A 35 -20.30 -6.53 -1.55
N ILE A 36 -19.57 -5.66 -2.27
CA ILE A 36 -18.41 -4.95 -1.71
C ILE A 36 -18.83 -4.09 -0.52
N VAL A 37 -19.92 -3.31 -0.63
CA VAL A 37 -20.45 -2.52 0.51
C VAL A 37 -20.83 -3.40 1.69
N GLU A 38 -21.50 -4.52 1.43
CA GLU A 38 -21.93 -5.47 2.45
C GLU A 38 -20.75 -6.15 3.17
N THR A 39 -19.55 -6.19 2.59
CA THR A 39 -18.37 -6.75 3.27
C THR A 39 -18.08 -6.07 4.61
N LEU A 40 -18.41 -4.78 4.79
CA LEU A 40 -18.21 -4.10 6.07
C LEU A 40 -19.08 -4.67 7.19
N ASN A 41 -20.25 -5.24 6.87
CA ASN A 41 -21.15 -5.82 7.87
C ASN A 41 -20.64 -7.16 8.42
N TYR A 42 -19.80 -7.86 7.65
CA TYR A 42 -19.36 -9.22 7.95
C TYR A 42 -17.85 -9.33 8.21
N SER A 43 -17.07 -8.37 7.71
CA SER A 43 -15.63 -8.38 7.86
C SER A 43 -15.20 -7.86 9.23
N ARG A 44 -14.09 -8.40 9.72
CA ARG A 44 -13.40 -7.90 10.93
C ARG A 44 -12.24 -6.96 10.55
N ILE A 45 -12.38 -6.26 9.42
CA ILE A 45 -11.35 -5.33 8.97
C ILE A 45 -11.27 -4.19 9.99
N SER A 46 -10.06 -3.94 10.47
CA SER A 46 -9.77 -2.86 11.40
C SER A 46 -8.53 -2.12 10.94
N LEU A 47 -8.56 -0.81 11.15
CA LEU A 47 -7.39 0.03 10.99
C LEU A 47 -6.55 -0.08 12.27
N ARG A 48 -5.23 -0.09 12.12
CA ARG A 48 -4.32 -0.04 13.27
C ARG A 48 -4.65 1.17 14.15
N GLU A 49 -4.50 0.99 15.45
CA GLU A 49 -4.75 2.06 16.42
C GLU A 49 -3.92 3.31 16.05
N LYS A 50 -4.50 4.49 16.24
CA LYS A 50 -3.90 5.82 15.93
C LYS A 50 -3.64 6.10 14.46
N PHE A 51 -4.10 5.25 13.53
CA PHE A 51 -4.02 5.56 12.10
C PHE A 51 -4.81 6.82 11.71
N SER A 52 -5.99 7.04 12.28
CA SER A 52 -6.78 8.26 12.06
C SER A 52 -6.02 9.54 12.42
N LYS A 53 -5.31 9.52 13.55
CA LYS A 53 -4.44 10.63 14.00
C LYS A 53 -3.33 10.90 12.98
N PHE A 54 -2.72 9.85 12.45
CA PHE A 54 -1.68 9.96 11.44
C PHE A 54 -2.22 10.61 10.17
N VAL A 55 -3.32 10.10 9.62
CA VAL A 55 -3.97 10.64 8.42
C VAL A 55 -4.36 12.10 8.59
N ASN A 56 -5.01 12.45 9.69
CA ASN A 56 -5.43 13.83 9.95
C ASN A 56 -4.23 14.77 10.03
N LYS A 57 -3.14 14.35 10.70
CA LYS A 57 -1.91 15.15 10.80
C LYS A 57 -1.25 15.33 9.44
N LEU A 58 -1.24 14.31 8.57
CA LEU A 58 -0.75 14.47 7.20
C LEU A 58 -1.61 15.47 6.41
N HIS A 59 -2.93 15.37 6.52
CA HIS A 59 -3.87 16.27 5.87
C HIS A 59 -3.66 17.74 6.32
N ASP A 60 -3.56 17.99 7.63
CA ASP A 60 -3.37 19.33 8.20
C ASP A 60 -2.11 20.02 7.66
N PHE A 61 -1.06 19.25 7.36
CA PHE A 61 0.21 19.75 6.82
C PHE A 61 0.31 19.60 5.30
N SER A 62 -0.78 19.26 4.61
CA SER A 62 -0.81 19.03 3.17
C SER A 62 0.25 18.02 2.67
N ILE A 63 0.57 17.02 3.51
CA ILE A 63 1.48 15.94 3.17
C ILE A 63 0.69 14.86 2.41
N PRO A 64 1.08 14.52 1.17
CA PRO A 64 0.40 13.50 0.40
C PRO A 64 0.62 12.11 1.00
N LEU A 65 -0.44 11.31 1.06
CA LEU A 65 -0.40 9.90 1.46
C LEU A 65 -0.73 9.03 0.26
N THR A 66 0.17 8.10 -0.08
CA THR A 66 -0.10 7.09 -1.11
C THR A 66 -0.23 5.72 -0.45
N ILE A 67 -1.38 5.08 -0.61
CA ILE A 67 -1.63 3.70 -0.17
C ILE A 67 -1.37 2.80 -1.37
N PHE A 68 -0.18 2.19 -1.42
CA PHE A 68 0.21 1.26 -2.49
C PHE A 68 -0.01 -0.19 -2.05
N SER A 69 -1.08 -0.80 -2.53
CA SER A 69 -1.55 -2.10 -2.08
C SER A 69 -1.64 -3.10 -3.23
N ALA A 70 -1.29 -4.35 -2.94
CA ALA A 70 -1.63 -5.47 -3.82
C ALA A 70 -3.09 -5.95 -3.59
N GLY A 71 -3.80 -5.42 -2.59
CA GLY A 71 -5.17 -5.82 -2.27
C GLY A 71 -6.24 -5.17 -3.16
N LEU A 72 -7.50 -5.35 -2.77
CA LEU A 72 -8.68 -4.81 -3.44
C LEU A 72 -8.86 -3.32 -3.13
N GLY A 73 -8.66 -2.47 -4.12
CA GLY A 73 -8.78 -1.02 -4.01
C GLY A 73 -10.17 -0.56 -3.58
N ASP A 74 -11.23 -1.14 -4.13
CA ASP A 74 -12.61 -0.80 -3.79
C ASP A 74 -12.93 -1.05 -2.31
N VAL A 75 -12.34 -2.10 -1.72
CA VAL A 75 -12.50 -2.41 -0.28
C VAL A 75 -11.70 -1.43 0.57
N ILE A 76 -10.48 -1.09 0.17
CA ILE A 76 -9.64 -0.11 0.88
C ILE A 76 -10.32 1.26 0.91
N ASP A 77 -10.82 1.71 -0.24
CA ASP A 77 -11.53 2.98 -0.37
C ASP A 77 -12.78 3.01 0.51
N LEU A 78 -13.57 1.93 0.48
CA LEU A 78 -14.75 1.77 1.32
C LEU A 78 -14.42 1.81 2.84
N VAL A 79 -13.36 1.13 3.27
CA VAL A 79 -12.91 1.14 4.68
C VAL A 79 -12.52 2.55 5.12
N LEU A 80 -11.80 3.29 4.28
CA LEU A 80 -11.40 4.68 4.57
C LEU A 80 -12.60 5.63 4.62
N GLN A 81 -13.57 5.47 3.71
CA GLN A 81 -14.80 6.24 3.70
C GLN A 81 -15.63 5.98 4.96
N ASN A 82 -15.81 4.70 5.33
CA ASN A 82 -16.54 4.33 6.54
C ASN A 82 -15.87 4.85 7.82
N ALA A 83 -14.53 4.88 7.85
CA ALA A 83 -13.76 5.49 8.94
C ALA A 83 -13.74 7.03 8.91
N LYS A 84 -14.35 7.67 7.89
CA LYS A 84 -14.30 9.12 7.64
C LYS A 84 -12.87 9.67 7.52
N LEU A 85 -11.98 8.89 6.90
CA LEU A 85 -10.57 9.22 6.71
C LEU A 85 -10.20 9.47 5.25
N LYS A 86 -11.11 9.23 4.30
CA LYS A 86 -10.84 9.49 2.89
C LYS A 86 -10.76 11.02 2.64
N THR A 87 -9.58 11.50 2.27
CA THR A 87 -9.32 12.90 1.90
C THR A 87 -8.67 12.98 0.52
N ASP A 88 -8.65 14.18 -0.08
CA ASP A 88 -8.04 14.44 -1.39
C ASP A 88 -6.50 14.28 -1.39
N SER A 89 -5.90 14.27 -0.19
CA SER A 89 -4.47 14.01 0.03
C SER A 89 -4.14 12.51 -0.01
N ILE A 90 -5.14 11.61 0.03
CA ILE A 90 -4.93 10.16 -0.04
C ILE A 90 -5.13 9.65 -1.46
N GLU A 91 -4.06 9.15 -2.06
CA GLU A 91 -4.09 8.36 -3.29
C GLU A 91 -4.10 6.86 -2.97
N ILE A 92 -4.92 6.08 -3.68
CA ILE A 92 -4.98 4.62 -3.50
C ILE A 92 -4.53 3.96 -4.80
N VAL A 93 -3.39 3.28 -4.74
CA VAL A 93 -2.82 2.50 -5.84
C VAL A 93 -2.99 1.02 -5.53
N ALA A 94 -4.01 0.39 -6.12
CA ALA A 94 -4.42 -0.97 -5.79
C ALA A 94 -5.16 -1.66 -6.95
N ASN A 95 -5.55 -2.92 -6.77
CA ASN A 95 -6.34 -3.67 -7.75
C ASN A 95 -7.82 -3.28 -7.64
N PHE A 96 -8.33 -2.52 -8.60
CA PHE A 96 -9.73 -2.10 -8.64
C PHE A 96 -10.54 -2.93 -9.63
N PHE A 97 -11.80 -3.19 -9.29
CA PHE A 97 -12.77 -3.75 -10.22
C PHE A 97 -13.19 -2.72 -11.26
N HIS A 98 -13.40 -3.18 -12.49
CA HIS A 98 -14.21 -2.48 -13.48
C HIS A 98 -15.65 -2.99 -13.38
N PHE A 99 -16.55 -2.11 -12.96
CA PHE A 99 -17.99 -2.42 -12.87
C PHE A 99 -18.72 -1.95 -14.12
N ASN A 100 -19.62 -2.78 -14.63
CA ASN A 100 -20.53 -2.39 -15.72
C ASN A 100 -21.68 -1.48 -15.22
N ASP A 101 -22.54 -1.03 -16.13
CA ASP A 101 -23.71 -0.18 -15.81
C ASP A 101 -24.72 -0.82 -14.84
N LYS A 102 -24.67 -2.14 -14.69
CA LYS A 102 -25.49 -2.91 -13.74
C LYS A 102 -24.83 -3.09 -12.38
N ASN A 103 -23.67 -2.48 -12.15
CA ASN A 103 -22.84 -2.63 -10.95
C ASN A 103 -22.31 -4.06 -10.71
N GLU A 104 -22.14 -4.84 -11.77
CA GLU A 104 -21.49 -6.15 -11.74
C GLU A 104 -20.01 -5.98 -12.13
N ALA A 105 -19.11 -6.61 -11.39
CA ALA A 105 -17.69 -6.62 -11.71
C ALA A 105 -17.46 -7.49 -12.94
N VAL A 106 -16.87 -6.92 -13.98
CA VAL A 106 -16.62 -7.62 -15.26
C VAL A 106 -15.15 -7.94 -15.49
N GLU A 107 -14.25 -7.14 -14.93
CA GLU A 107 -12.80 -7.36 -14.98
C GLU A 107 -12.10 -6.55 -13.88
N PHE A 108 -10.77 -6.65 -13.82
CA PHE A 108 -9.92 -5.77 -13.02
C PHE A 108 -9.17 -4.79 -13.93
N PHE A 109 -8.83 -3.62 -13.40
CA PHE A 109 -7.91 -2.72 -14.11
C PHE A 109 -6.48 -3.27 -14.11
N GLU A 110 -5.81 -3.13 -15.25
CA GLU A 110 -4.41 -3.52 -15.43
C GLU A 110 -3.44 -2.32 -15.31
N PRO A 111 -2.16 -2.56 -14.91
CA PRO A 111 -1.57 -3.87 -14.59
C PRO A 111 -1.98 -4.40 -13.21
N THR A 112 -2.17 -5.71 -13.07
CA THR A 112 -2.37 -6.35 -11.76
C THR A 112 -1.17 -6.07 -10.81
N ILE A 113 -1.46 -5.60 -9.59
CA ILE A 113 -0.48 -5.36 -8.54
C ILE A 113 -0.38 -6.59 -7.64
N HIS A 114 0.84 -7.05 -7.42
CA HIS A 114 1.17 -8.12 -6.49
C HIS A 114 2.41 -7.73 -5.66
N MET A 115 2.78 -8.56 -4.67
CA MET A 115 3.88 -8.23 -3.76
C MET A 115 5.22 -7.92 -4.48
N CYS A 116 5.56 -8.63 -5.57
CA CYS A 116 6.83 -8.44 -6.27
C CYS A 116 6.91 -7.28 -7.27
N ASN A 117 5.80 -6.59 -7.59
CA ASN A 117 5.81 -5.52 -8.59
C ASN A 117 5.41 -4.16 -8.01
N LYS A 118 5.47 -4.00 -6.69
CA LYS A 118 5.20 -2.73 -6.03
C LYS A 118 6.37 -1.77 -6.21
N ASN A 119 6.33 -0.97 -7.28
CA ASN A 119 7.34 0.04 -7.60
C ASN A 119 6.73 1.17 -8.46
N MET A 120 7.50 2.22 -8.70
CA MET A 120 7.04 3.40 -9.45
C MET A 120 6.68 3.06 -10.90
N SER A 121 7.35 2.09 -11.53
CA SER A 121 7.02 1.69 -12.91
C SER A 121 5.62 1.08 -13.03
N THR A 122 5.19 0.31 -12.03
CA THR A 122 3.81 -0.23 -11.96
C THR A 122 2.82 0.89 -11.67
N MET A 123 3.17 1.82 -10.78
CA MET A 123 2.33 2.97 -10.43
C MET A 123 1.99 3.83 -11.65
N ILE A 124 2.99 4.17 -12.47
CA ILE A 124 2.82 5.02 -13.66
C ILE A 124 1.98 4.33 -14.74
N LYS A 125 2.05 3.01 -14.86
CA LYS A 125 1.31 2.25 -15.89
C LYS A 125 -0.19 2.15 -15.62
N MET A 126 -0.61 2.34 -14.38
CA MET A 126 -2.00 2.27 -14.00
C MET A 126 -2.79 3.47 -14.58
N LYS A 127 -3.53 3.21 -15.66
CA LYS A 127 -4.26 4.22 -16.46
C LYS A 127 -5.31 5.04 -15.70
N ARG A 128 -5.68 4.61 -14.48
CA ARG A 128 -6.61 5.32 -13.61
C ARG A 128 -5.98 6.54 -12.93
N PHE A 129 -4.65 6.68 -12.96
CA PHE A 129 -3.97 7.78 -12.30
C PHE A 129 -3.79 8.99 -13.21
N ASN A 130 -4.20 10.14 -12.68
CA ASN A 130 -4.17 11.44 -13.34
C ASN A 130 -2.72 11.95 -13.50
N ASP A 131 -2.45 12.75 -14.53
CA ASP A 131 -1.12 13.30 -14.84
C ASP A 131 -0.48 14.04 -13.63
N ASN A 132 -1.33 14.57 -12.73
CA ASN A 132 -0.94 15.26 -11.49
C ASN A 132 -0.34 14.34 -10.40
N LEU A 133 -0.41 13.02 -10.55
CA LEU A 133 0.14 12.09 -9.55
C LEU A 133 1.67 12.23 -9.44
N SER A 134 2.34 12.40 -10.58
CA SER A 134 3.79 12.68 -10.63
C SER A 134 4.19 13.87 -9.74
N LEU A 135 3.40 14.95 -9.78
CA LEU A 135 3.63 16.15 -8.96
C LEU A 135 3.37 15.91 -7.46
N LYS A 136 2.36 15.10 -7.11
CA LYS A 136 2.10 14.75 -5.70
C LYS A 136 3.21 13.88 -5.12
N LEU A 137 3.72 12.93 -5.92
CA LEU A 137 4.71 11.95 -5.51
C LEU A 137 6.15 12.49 -5.52
N SER A 138 6.45 13.49 -6.33
CA SER A 138 7.78 14.10 -6.39
C SER A 138 8.06 14.90 -5.11
N ARG A 139 8.65 14.23 -4.11
CA ARG A 139 9.04 14.75 -2.80
C ARG A 139 10.47 14.33 -2.46
N PRO A 140 11.32 15.26 -1.99
CA PRO A 140 12.71 14.94 -1.66
C PRO A 140 12.85 14.00 -0.46
N ASN A 141 11.80 13.87 0.35
CA ASN A 141 11.78 13.05 1.57
C ASN A 141 10.55 12.14 1.57
N ILE A 142 10.74 10.86 1.89
CA ILE A 142 9.70 9.83 1.90
C ILE A 142 9.75 9.05 3.21
N ILE A 143 8.59 8.84 3.81
CA ILE A 143 8.40 7.86 4.88
C ILE A 143 7.71 6.65 4.24
N LEU A 144 8.44 5.53 4.15
CA LEU A 144 7.92 4.26 3.63
C LEU A 144 7.44 3.41 4.81
N LEU A 145 6.18 3.01 4.76
CA LEU A 145 5.55 2.15 5.75
C LEU A 145 5.17 0.83 5.08
N GLY A 146 5.67 -0.30 5.60
CA GLY A 146 5.44 -1.62 5.02
C GLY A 146 5.36 -2.71 6.07
N ASP A 147 4.94 -3.90 5.66
CA ASP A 147 4.88 -5.07 6.55
C ASP A 147 5.43 -6.35 5.92
N SER A 148 5.86 -6.29 4.67
CA SER A 148 6.52 -7.38 3.97
C SER A 148 7.96 -7.04 3.61
N LEU A 149 8.73 -8.06 3.25
CA LEU A 149 10.08 -7.86 2.70
C LEU A 149 10.09 -7.19 1.32
N TYR A 150 8.94 -7.06 0.66
CA TYR A 150 8.83 -6.56 -0.71
C TYR A 150 8.35 -5.11 -0.77
N ASP A 151 7.76 -4.58 0.31
CA ASP A 151 7.26 -3.20 0.33
C ASP A 151 8.39 -2.16 0.29
N ILE A 152 9.63 -2.54 0.62
CA ILE A 152 10.79 -1.65 0.50
C ILE A 152 11.03 -1.15 -0.94
N HIS A 153 10.50 -1.88 -1.93
CA HIS A 153 10.62 -1.58 -3.35
C HIS A 153 9.59 -0.55 -3.84
N MET A 154 8.63 -0.13 -2.99
CA MET A 154 7.60 0.83 -3.37
C MET A 154 8.17 2.15 -3.89
N THR A 155 9.39 2.52 -3.46
CA THR A 155 10.10 3.72 -3.92
C THR A 155 11.04 3.49 -5.09
N ASP A 156 11.23 2.24 -5.54
CA ASP A 156 12.13 1.93 -6.65
C ASP A 156 11.59 2.52 -7.95
N GLY A 157 12.47 3.07 -8.79
CA GLY A 157 12.10 3.78 -10.01
C GLY A 157 11.66 5.22 -9.79
N TYR A 158 12.03 5.85 -8.66
CA TYR A 158 11.68 7.24 -8.36
C TYR A 158 12.17 8.24 -9.43
N GLU A 159 13.26 7.94 -10.11
CA GLU A 159 13.77 8.70 -11.26
C GLU A 159 12.79 8.79 -12.44
N LEU A 160 11.79 7.92 -12.50
CA LEU A 160 10.72 7.97 -13.51
C LEU A 160 9.74 9.11 -13.28
N ILE A 161 9.65 9.63 -12.05
CA ILE A 161 8.70 10.68 -11.65
C ILE A 161 9.39 11.98 -11.19
N SER A 162 10.70 11.96 -10.98
CA SER A 162 11.46 13.16 -10.62
C SER A 162 12.82 13.20 -11.29
N SER A 163 13.15 14.34 -11.90
CA SER A 163 14.49 14.61 -12.43
C SER A 163 15.48 15.11 -11.37
N SER A 164 15.05 15.24 -10.11
CA SER A 164 15.90 15.65 -8.98
C SER A 164 16.81 14.51 -8.49
N SER A 165 17.65 14.78 -7.49
CA SER A 165 18.35 13.72 -6.74
C SER A 165 17.37 12.69 -6.18
N GLN A 166 17.88 11.47 -5.96
CA GLN A 166 17.14 10.39 -5.28
C GLN A 166 16.57 10.89 -3.93
N PRO A 167 15.38 10.42 -3.53
CA PRO A 167 14.74 10.89 -2.33
C PRO A 167 15.45 10.31 -1.11
N THR A 168 15.43 11.05 0.00
CA THR A 168 15.80 10.50 1.30
C THR A 168 14.61 9.68 1.81
N VAL A 169 14.82 8.39 2.05
CA VAL A 169 13.75 7.47 2.46
C VAL A 169 14.05 6.91 3.84
N ILE A 170 13.11 7.06 4.77
CA ILE A 170 13.09 6.30 6.03
C ILE A 170 12.05 5.18 5.93
N ARG A 171 12.47 3.96 6.21
CA ARG A 171 11.67 2.74 6.07
C ARG A 171 11.29 2.21 7.45
N ILE A 172 9.99 2.11 7.69
CA ILE A 172 9.42 1.55 8.92
C ILE A 172 8.63 0.29 8.57
N GLY A 173 9.04 -0.83 9.15
CA GLY A 173 8.49 -2.16 8.86
C GLY A 173 7.77 -2.76 10.07
N TRP A 174 6.49 -3.12 9.92
CA TRP A 174 5.80 -3.96 10.91
C TRP A 174 6.17 -5.42 10.72
N LEU A 175 6.72 -6.05 11.74
CA LEU A 175 6.94 -7.49 11.77
C LEU A 175 5.75 -8.18 12.46
N ASN A 176 4.68 -8.41 11.70
CA ASN A 176 3.40 -8.95 12.22
C ASN A 176 3.45 -10.44 12.58
N GLN A 177 4.37 -11.19 11.97
CA GLN A 177 4.48 -12.62 12.17
C GLN A 177 5.35 -12.92 13.38
N LYS A 178 5.18 -14.11 13.98
CA LYS A 178 6.09 -14.59 15.03
C LYS A 178 7.53 -14.52 14.51
N SER A 179 8.31 -13.61 15.10
CA SER A 179 9.68 -13.39 14.70
C SER A 179 10.60 -14.43 15.32
N ASN A 180 11.41 -15.09 14.49
CA ASN A 180 12.64 -15.73 14.95
C ASN A 180 13.82 -14.81 14.62
N ALA A 181 15.01 -15.17 15.10
CA ALA A 181 16.22 -14.37 14.89
C ALA A 181 16.53 -14.13 13.39
N GLU A 182 16.25 -15.11 12.53
CA GLU A 182 16.51 -14.99 11.09
C GLU A 182 15.55 -14.01 10.40
N VAL A 183 14.26 -14.06 10.73
CA VAL A 183 13.26 -13.14 10.19
C VAL A 183 13.53 -11.72 10.67
N LEU A 184 13.82 -11.55 11.96
CA LEU A 184 14.17 -10.24 12.50
C LEU A 184 15.41 -9.67 11.82
N GLN A 185 16.47 -10.48 11.64
CA GLN A 185 17.67 -10.07 10.93
C GLN A 185 17.38 -9.62 9.49
N LYS A 186 16.50 -10.33 8.77
CA LYS A 186 16.09 -9.91 7.41
C LYS A 186 15.39 -8.56 7.43
N TYR A 187 14.42 -8.36 8.33
CA TYR A 187 13.74 -7.07 8.45
C TYR A 187 14.70 -5.95 8.82
N SER A 188 15.57 -6.17 9.82
CA SER A 188 16.57 -5.17 10.25
C SER A 188 17.62 -4.85 9.19
N SER A 189 17.80 -5.70 8.18
CA SER A 189 18.70 -5.43 7.05
C SER A 189 18.10 -4.52 5.98
N ILE A 190 16.77 -4.34 5.96
CA ILE A 190 16.07 -3.61 4.89
C ILE A 190 15.19 -2.45 5.39
N TYR A 191 14.79 -2.47 6.66
CA TYR A 191 14.04 -1.41 7.32
C TYR A 191 14.93 -0.68 8.31
N ASP A 192 14.84 0.65 8.35
CA ASP A 192 15.56 1.49 9.31
C ASP A 192 14.98 1.34 10.72
N ILE A 193 13.66 1.14 10.81
CA ILE A 193 12.93 0.88 12.06
C ILE A 193 12.07 -0.36 11.88
N VAL A 194 12.28 -1.37 12.72
CA VAL A 194 11.45 -2.58 12.77
C VAL A 194 10.55 -2.53 14.00
N LEU A 195 9.25 -2.63 13.79
CA LEU A 195 8.24 -2.66 14.84
C LEU A 195 7.88 -4.13 15.13
N THR A 196 8.49 -4.67 16.18
CA THR A 196 8.19 -6.00 16.72
C THR A 196 7.14 -5.86 17.82
N GLU A 197 6.06 -6.63 17.77
CA GLU A 197 4.98 -6.64 18.79
C GLU A 197 4.19 -5.33 18.94
N GLU A 198 4.48 -4.31 18.12
CA GLU A 198 3.77 -3.03 18.09
C GLU A 198 2.75 -3.04 16.94
N GLU A 199 1.46 -3.03 17.28
CA GLU A 199 0.39 -3.06 16.27
C GLU A 199 -0.14 -1.68 15.87
N THR A 200 0.36 -0.59 16.47
CA THR A 200 -0.21 0.76 16.34
C THR A 200 0.60 1.69 15.42
N PHE A 201 0.03 2.85 15.09
CA PHE A 201 0.71 3.96 14.41
C PHE A 201 1.46 4.89 15.38
N THR A 202 1.84 4.43 16.58
CA THR A 202 2.52 5.30 17.57
C THR A 202 3.83 5.86 17.03
N VAL A 203 4.72 5.01 16.52
CA VAL A 203 6.03 5.44 15.97
C VAL A 203 5.87 6.36 14.75
N PRO A 204 5.06 6.03 13.71
CA PRO A 204 4.80 6.96 12.61
C PRO A 204 4.26 8.32 13.07
N ASN A 205 3.34 8.36 14.05
CA ASN A 205 2.82 9.60 14.59
C ASN A 205 3.89 10.43 15.32
N LEU A 206 4.80 9.80 16.06
CA LEU A 206 5.90 10.50 16.74
C LEU A 206 6.87 11.13 15.73
N LEU A 207 7.19 10.41 14.66
CA LEU A 207 8.04 10.91 13.59
C LEU A 207 7.42 12.12 12.89
N ILE A 208 6.16 12.01 12.45
CA ILE A 208 5.46 13.15 11.82
C ILE A 208 5.34 14.33 12.79
N LYS A 209 5.04 14.08 14.07
CA LYS A 209 5.01 15.14 15.07
C LYS A 209 6.34 15.87 15.13
N TRP A 210 7.45 15.13 15.25
CA TRP A 210 8.79 15.70 15.31
C TRP A 210 9.12 16.53 14.06
N ILE A 211 8.89 15.98 12.86
CA ILE A 211 9.11 16.69 11.59
C ILE A 211 8.31 18.00 11.55
N THR A 212 7.02 17.93 11.88
CA THR A 212 6.14 19.11 11.79
C THR A 212 6.43 20.18 12.83
N THR A 213 6.94 19.82 14.02
CA THR A 213 7.34 20.82 15.03
C THR A 213 8.59 21.60 14.66
N GLN A 214 9.43 21.08 13.74
CA GLN A 214 10.59 21.80 13.22
C GLN A 214 10.24 22.78 12.09
N ILE A 215 8.99 22.79 11.63
CA ILE A 215 8.51 23.73 10.59
C ILE A 215 8.04 25.05 11.21
N ASP A 216 7.65 25.02 12.49
CA ASP A 216 7.18 26.18 13.24
C ASP A 216 8.32 26.98 13.93
N GLU A 217 9.59 26.55 13.76
CA GLU A 217 10.81 27.23 14.23
C GLU A 217 11.58 27.86 13.06
#